data_AF-A0A8J5HVY0-F1
#
_entry.id   AF-A0A8J5HVY0-F1
#
_cell.length_a   1.000
_cell.length_b   1.000
_cell.length_c   1.000
_cell.angle_alpha   90.00
_cell.angle_beta   90.00
_cell.angle_gamma   90.00
#
_symmetry.space_group_name_H-M   'P 1'
#
loop_
_entity.id
_entity.type
_entity.pdbx_description
1 polymer ?
#
loop_
_entity_poly.entity_id
_entity_poly.type
_entity_poly.pdbx_seq_one_letter_code
_entity_poly.pdbx_strand_id
1 'polypeptide(L)'
;MAKTKPGKKDLDSYTIRGTNKVVEAANLFWKRGGCIVVGNCVLMRPSESDKPPYVARVEKIEADHRNNVRVKVRWYYRPEESMGGRRQFHGAKELFLSDHYDVQSAHTIEGKCVVHTFKNYTKLENVGAEDYFCRFEYKAATGAFTPDRVAVYCKCEMPYNPDDLMVQCDGCKDWLVCKGKRRNSGRRVCMHMQNRSMTDEQVVGTRGKR
;
A
#
# COMPACT_ATOMS: atom_id res chain seq x y z
N MET A 1 12.96 -19.42 -45.50
CA MET A 1 12.21 -19.96 -44.33
C MET A 1 12.08 -18.86 -43.30
N ALA A 2 10.87 -18.51 -42.87
CA ALA A 2 10.71 -17.61 -41.73
C ALA A 2 10.97 -18.39 -40.43
N LYS A 3 11.97 -17.98 -39.63
CA LYS A 3 12.15 -18.55 -38.30
C LYS A 3 11.04 -18.01 -37.41
N THR A 4 10.08 -18.87 -37.05
CA THR A 4 9.10 -18.57 -36.00
C THR A 4 9.87 -18.21 -34.73
N LYS A 5 9.68 -16.98 -34.24
CA LYS A 5 10.16 -16.60 -32.91
C LYS A 5 9.50 -17.58 -31.92
N PRO A 6 10.24 -18.22 -31.00
CA PRO A 6 9.60 -19.13 -30.06
C PRO A 6 8.56 -18.39 -29.20
N GLY A 7 7.61 -19.11 -28.62
CA GLY A 7 6.62 -18.50 -27.73
C GLY A 7 7.28 -17.93 -26.46
N LYS A 8 6.79 -16.79 -25.96
CA LYS A 8 6.88 -16.52 -24.52
C LYS A 8 6.14 -17.65 -23.79
N LYS A 9 6.62 -18.05 -22.62
CA LYS A 9 5.91 -19.02 -21.77
C LYS A 9 5.41 -18.33 -20.51
N ASP A 10 4.11 -18.44 -20.25
CA ASP A 10 3.50 -17.99 -19.00
C ASP A 10 3.88 -18.95 -17.86
N LEU A 11 4.10 -18.40 -16.66
CA LEU A 11 4.47 -19.17 -15.46
C LEU A 11 3.48 -18.92 -14.33
N ASP A 12 3.08 -19.98 -13.63
CA ASP A 12 2.22 -19.87 -12.44
C ASP A 12 2.98 -19.32 -11.22
N SER A 13 4.32 -19.49 -11.21
CA SER A 13 5.16 -19.14 -10.06
C SER A 13 6.62 -18.81 -10.41
N TYR A 14 7.32 -18.13 -9.49
CA TYR A 14 8.75 -17.84 -9.56
C TYR A 14 9.39 -17.87 -8.15
N THR A 15 10.45 -18.66 -7.98
CA THR A 15 11.26 -18.68 -6.76
C THR A 15 12.35 -17.61 -6.83
N ILE A 16 12.37 -16.69 -5.85
CA ILE A 16 13.42 -15.68 -5.72
C ILE A 16 14.77 -16.39 -5.50
N ARG A 17 15.80 -16.01 -6.27
CA ARG A 17 17.14 -16.60 -6.17
C ARG A 17 18.01 -15.77 -5.22
N GLY A 18 18.70 -16.43 -4.28
CA GLY A 18 19.76 -15.82 -3.46
C GLY A 18 19.31 -15.11 -2.18
N THR A 19 18.05 -15.21 -1.75
CA THR A 19 17.59 -14.62 -0.49
C THR A 19 18.06 -15.44 0.73
N ASN A 20 19.30 -15.20 1.17
CA ASN A 20 19.84 -15.71 2.45
C ASN A 20 19.19 -15.06 3.70
N LYS A 21 18.15 -14.22 3.52
CA LYS A 21 17.33 -13.70 4.61
C LYS A 21 16.47 -14.82 5.20
N VAL A 22 17.05 -15.56 6.15
CA VAL A 22 16.31 -16.32 7.15
C VAL A 22 15.62 -15.32 8.07
N VAL A 23 14.43 -14.89 7.67
CA VAL A 23 13.57 -14.06 8.53
C VAL A 23 12.92 -15.00 9.55
N GLU A 24 13.45 -15.00 10.77
CA GLU A 24 12.82 -15.70 11.89
C GLU A 24 11.44 -15.12 12.22
N ALA A 25 10.59 -15.95 12.83
CA ALA A 25 9.32 -15.59 13.47
C ALA A 25 8.32 -14.72 12.66
N ALA A 26 7.39 -15.39 11.97
CA ALA A 26 5.94 -15.26 12.24
C ALA A 26 5.11 -15.97 11.17
N ASN A 27 5.27 -15.55 9.91
CA ASN A 27 4.33 -15.89 8.85
C ASN A 27 4.70 -17.18 8.09
N LEU A 28 3.81 -18.18 8.15
CA LEU A 28 3.87 -19.44 7.38
C LEU A 28 4.06 -19.21 5.86
N PHE A 29 3.67 -18.04 5.36
CA PHE A 29 3.81 -17.61 3.97
C PHE A 29 5.25 -17.68 3.42
N TRP A 30 6.28 -17.54 4.27
CA TRP A 30 7.68 -17.64 3.85
C TRP A 30 8.25 -19.07 3.90
N LYS A 31 7.62 -20.01 4.64
CA LYS A 31 8.09 -21.40 4.75
C LYS A 31 8.07 -22.18 3.42
N ARG A 32 7.39 -21.67 2.39
CA ARG A 32 7.45 -22.19 1.00
C ARG A 32 8.52 -21.47 0.14
N GLY A 33 9.68 -21.22 0.73
CA GLY A 33 10.93 -20.87 0.03
C GLY A 33 10.85 -19.63 -0.87
N GLY A 34 10.18 -18.56 -0.43
CA GLY A 34 10.10 -17.31 -1.20
C GLY A 34 9.35 -17.38 -2.55
N CYS A 35 8.66 -18.48 -2.87
CA CYS A 35 8.01 -18.70 -4.16
C CYS A 35 6.82 -17.75 -4.41
N ILE A 36 6.98 -16.81 -5.34
CA ILE A 36 5.99 -15.79 -5.75
C ILE A 36 5.00 -16.39 -6.76
N VAL A 37 3.73 -15.99 -6.66
CA VAL A 37 2.67 -16.29 -7.64
C VAL A 37 1.92 -15.01 -8.02
N VAL A 38 1.12 -15.07 -9.09
CA VAL A 38 0.24 -13.94 -9.48
C VAL A 38 -0.69 -13.53 -8.33
N GLY A 39 -0.96 -12.24 -8.21
CA GLY A 39 -1.71 -11.61 -7.12
C GLY A 39 -0.91 -11.36 -5.84
N ASN A 40 0.31 -11.88 -5.70
CA ASN A 40 1.18 -11.54 -4.56
C ASN A 40 1.67 -10.09 -4.66
N CYS A 41 1.90 -9.46 -3.51
CA CYS A 41 2.61 -8.19 -3.42
C CYS A 41 4.09 -8.44 -3.12
N VAL A 42 4.97 -7.63 -3.71
CA VAL A 42 6.42 -7.78 -3.66
C VAL A 42 7.12 -6.46 -3.39
N LEU A 43 8.27 -6.52 -2.70
CA LEU A 43 9.23 -5.43 -2.65
C LEU A 43 10.18 -5.53 -3.83
N MET A 44 10.39 -4.41 -4.53
CA MET A 44 11.26 -4.32 -5.70
C MET A 44 12.34 -3.27 -5.48
N ARG A 45 13.57 -3.58 -5.89
CA ARG A 45 14.72 -2.70 -5.72
C ARG A 45 14.45 -1.34 -6.39
N PRO A 46 14.67 -0.21 -5.69
CA PRO A 46 14.53 1.10 -6.28
C PRO A 46 15.68 1.42 -7.24
N SER A 47 15.47 2.37 -8.15
CA SER A 47 16.50 2.82 -9.08
C SER A 47 17.60 3.65 -8.40
N GLU A 48 17.27 4.28 -7.28
CA GLU A 48 18.15 5.11 -6.45
C GLU A 48 18.25 4.45 -5.05
N SER A 49 19.47 4.26 -4.55
CA SER A 49 19.75 3.40 -3.39
C SER A 49 19.38 3.99 -2.02
N ASP A 50 19.02 5.27 -1.98
CA ASP A 50 18.55 6.01 -0.80
C ASP A 50 17.03 5.88 -0.58
N LYS A 51 16.28 5.50 -1.63
CA LYS A 51 14.82 5.35 -1.57
C LYS A 51 14.42 4.02 -0.92
N PRO A 52 13.25 3.96 -0.27
CA PRO A 52 12.68 2.68 0.19
C PRO A 52 12.31 1.80 -1.02
N PRO A 53 12.30 0.46 -0.89
CA PRO A 53 11.87 -0.43 -1.96
C PRO A 53 10.46 -0.08 -2.49
N TYR A 54 10.30 -0.13 -3.80
CA TYR A 54 9.00 0.03 -4.44
C TYR A 54 8.10 -1.15 -4.10
N VAL A 55 6.79 -0.91 -3.99
CA VAL A 55 5.81 -1.96 -3.71
C VAL A 55 4.97 -2.21 -4.95
N ALA A 56 4.78 -3.46 -5.32
CA ALA A 56 4.08 -3.84 -6.54
C ALA A 56 3.22 -5.08 -6.37
N ARG A 57 2.09 -5.15 -7.07
CA ARG A 57 1.29 -6.37 -7.22
C ARG A 57 1.72 -7.10 -8.50
N VAL A 58 1.98 -8.40 -8.40
CA VAL A 58 2.32 -9.23 -9.57
C VAL A 58 1.05 -9.57 -10.34
N GLU A 59 0.94 -9.09 -11.57
CA GLU A 59 -0.21 -9.29 -12.46
C GLU A 59 0.02 -10.47 -13.43
N LYS A 60 1.27 -10.74 -13.80
CA LYS A 60 1.65 -11.88 -14.65
C LYS A 60 3.12 -12.25 -14.45
N ILE A 61 3.48 -13.52 -14.64
CA ILE A 61 4.87 -13.98 -14.71
C ILE A 61 5.09 -14.62 -16.09
N GLU A 62 6.16 -14.22 -16.79
CA GLU A 62 6.51 -14.70 -18.14
C GLU A 62 7.99 -15.06 -18.24
N ALA A 63 8.32 -16.20 -18.84
CA ALA A 63 9.67 -16.55 -19.28
C ALA A 63 9.88 -16.25 -20.77
N ASP A 64 11.08 -15.74 -21.11
CA ASP A 64 11.58 -15.77 -22.48
C ASP A 64 12.26 -17.12 -22.82
N HIS A 65 12.67 -17.28 -24.07
CA HIS A 65 13.26 -18.53 -24.59
C HIS A 65 14.71 -18.77 -24.12
N ARG A 66 15.29 -17.83 -23.35
CA ARG A 66 16.56 -17.98 -22.62
C ARG A 66 16.34 -18.24 -21.12
N ASN A 67 15.09 -18.49 -20.71
CA ASN A 67 14.62 -18.64 -19.33
C ASN A 67 14.83 -17.38 -18.45
N ASN A 68 14.93 -16.19 -19.05
CA ASN A 68 14.84 -14.95 -18.28
C ASN A 68 13.38 -14.73 -17.86
N VAL A 69 13.14 -14.70 -16.55
CA VAL A 69 11.80 -14.46 -16.00
C VAL A 69 11.57 -12.97 -15.83
N ARG A 70 10.45 -12.49 -16.37
CA ARG A 70 9.90 -11.15 -16.17
C ARG A 70 8.57 -11.22 -15.46
N VAL A 71 8.23 -10.16 -14.76
CA VAL A 71 6.93 -9.96 -14.11
C VAL A 71 6.24 -8.76 -14.73
N LYS A 72 4.98 -8.91 -15.15
CA LYS A 72 4.10 -7.76 -15.32
C LYS A 72 3.59 -7.37 -13.94
N VAL A 73 3.71 -6.11 -13.59
CA VAL A 73 3.33 -5.58 -12.28
C VAL A 73 2.35 -4.42 -12.40
N ARG A 74 1.59 -4.18 -11.32
CA ARG A 74 0.80 -2.98 -11.07
C ARG A 74 1.39 -2.28 -9.85
N TRP A 75 1.83 -1.03 -10.00
CA TRP A 75 2.57 -0.33 -8.95
C TRP A 75 1.66 0.16 -7.82
N TYR A 76 2.15 0.07 -6.59
CA TYR A 76 1.63 0.84 -5.47
C TYR A 76 2.48 2.09 -5.27
N TYR A 77 1.83 3.24 -5.17
CA TYR A 77 2.50 4.52 -4.87
C TYR A 77 2.42 4.78 -3.37
N ARG A 78 3.51 5.30 -2.80
CA ARG A 78 3.56 5.86 -1.45
C ARG A 78 2.91 7.25 -1.45
N PRO A 79 2.35 7.72 -0.32
CA PRO A 79 1.82 9.08 -0.18
C PRO A 79 2.74 10.19 -0.71
N GLU A 80 4.04 10.07 -0.48
CA GLU A 80 5.11 10.97 -0.91
C GLU A 80 5.32 11.00 -2.44
N GLU A 81 4.96 9.92 -3.13
CA GLU A 81 5.12 9.74 -4.58
C GLU A 81 3.89 10.22 -5.35
N SER A 82 2.80 10.58 -4.66
CA SER A 82 1.58 11.11 -5.25
C SER A 82 1.66 12.62 -5.47
N MET A 83 0.98 13.15 -6.50
CA MET A 83 0.95 14.59 -6.83
C MET A 83 0.55 15.50 -5.66
N GLY A 84 -0.32 15.03 -4.76
CA GLY A 84 -0.77 15.76 -3.57
C GLY A 84 0.08 15.56 -2.31
N GLY A 85 1.09 14.69 -2.35
CA GLY A 85 2.01 14.40 -1.26
C GLY A 85 1.40 13.70 -0.02
N ARG A 86 2.23 13.52 1.01
CA ARG A 86 1.76 12.97 2.30
C ARG A 86 0.91 14.00 3.05
N ARG A 87 -0.26 13.56 3.51
CA ARG A 87 -1.23 14.33 4.32
C ARG A 87 -1.33 13.73 5.73
N GLN A 88 -1.83 14.50 6.70
CA GLN A 88 -1.87 14.05 8.10
C GLN A 88 -2.71 12.77 8.33
N PHE A 89 -3.69 12.49 7.46
CA PHE A 89 -4.50 11.28 7.56
C PHE A 89 -3.87 10.04 6.89
N HIS A 90 -2.74 10.19 6.18
CA HIS A 90 -2.04 9.09 5.51
C HIS A 90 -1.14 8.33 6.50
N GLY A 91 -1.40 7.05 6.70
CA GLY A 91 -0.59 6.18 7.57
C GLY A 91 0.82 5.91 7.03
N ALA A 92 1.79 5.65 7.90
CA ALA A 92 3.18 5.36 7.55
C ALA A 92 3.32 4.12 6.65
N LYS A 93 2.38 3.17 6.79
CA LYS A 93 2.26 1.94 5.98
C LYS A 93 1.23 2.04 4.84
N GLU A 94 0.70 3.22 4.57
CA GLU A 94 -0.30 3.42 3.53
C GLU A 94 0.30 3.40 2.12
N LEU A 95 -0.44 2.82 1.19
CA LEU A 95 -0.13 2.72 -0.23
C LEU A 95 -1.40 2.97 -1.05
N PHE A 96 -1.22 3.46 -2.28
CA PHE A 96 -2.31 3.66 -3.25
C PHE A 96 -2.10 2.74 -4.46
N LEU A 97 -3.13 1.97 -4.84
CA LEU A 97 -3.05 1.05 -5.98
C LEU A 97 -3.18 1.84 -7.29
N SER A 98 -2.07 2.10 -7.98
CA SER A 98 -2.08 2.97 -9.15
C SER A 98 -2.64 2.29 -10.41
N ASP A 99 -3.00 3.06 -11.44
CA ASP A 99 -3.22 2.55 -12.81
C ASP A 99 -1.93 2.32 -13.61
N HIS A 100 -0.75 2.55 -13.01
CA HIS A 100 0.55 2.33 -13.64
C HIS A 100 0.93 0.84 -13.65
N TYR A 101 1.00 0.26 -14.86
CA TYR A 101 1.49 -1.09 -15.11
C TYR A 101 2.85 -1.07 -15.82
N ASP A 102 3.74 -2.00 -15.47
CA ASP A 102 5.08 -2.13 -16.05
C ASP A 102 5.50 -3.61 -16.20
N VAL A 103 6.61 -3.89 -16.89
CA VAL A 103 7.20 -5.24 -17.07
C VAL A 103 8.67 -5.25 -16.66
N GLN A 104 8.94 -5.80 -15.47
CA GLN A 104 10.26 -5.79 -14.83
C GLN A 104 10.94 -7.17 -14.83
N SER A 105 12.27 -7.19 -14.64
CA SER A 105 13.02 -8.44 -14.43
C SER A 105 12.72 -9.01 -13.05
N ALA A 106 12.41 -10.30 -12.95
CA ALA A 106 12.11 -10.94 -11.66
C ALA A 106 13.29 -10.92 -10.66
N HIS A 107 14.51 -10.66 -11.15
CA HIS A 107 15.72 -10.44 -10.33
C HIS A 107 15.75 -9.09 -9.58
N THR A 108 14.81 -8.18 -9.87
CA THR A 108 14.64 -6.92 -9.11
C THR A 108 13.84 -7.12 -7.82
N ILE A 109 13.21 -8.28 -7.63
CA ILE A 109 12.36 -8.56 -6.47
C ILE A 109 13.23 -8.97 -5.28
N GLU A 110 13.11 -8.23 -4.18
CA GLU A 110 13.94 -8.40 -2.99
C GLU A 110 13.22 -9.15 -1.85
N GLY A 111 11.88 -9.23 -1.92
CA GLY A 111 11.05 -9.89 -0.93
C GLY A 111 9.57 -9.88 -1.28
N LYS A 112 8.77 -10.53 -0.43
CA LYS A 112 7.30 -10.44 -0.45
C LYS A 112 6.82 -9.52 0.66
N CYS A 113 5.77 -8.77 0.39
CA CYS A 113 5.03 -7.99 1.37
C CYS A 113 3.54 -8.30 1.31
N VAL A 114 2.78 -7.82 2.30
CA VAL A 114 1.31 -7.97 2.34
C VAL A 114 0.68 -6.58 2.31
N VAL A 115 -0.07 -6.27 1.26
CA VAL A 115 -0.90 -5.07 1.20
C VAL A 115 -2.33 -5.45 1.59
N HIS A 116 -2.67 -5.16 2.85
CA HIS A 116 -3.97 -5.44 3.43
C HIS A 116 -5.05 -4.44 2.93
N THR A 117 -6.31 -4.84 3.01
CA THR A 117 -7.41 -3.85 3.02
C THR A 117 -7.38 -3.09 4.35
N PHE A 118 -7.80 -1.83 4.35
CA PHE A 118 -7.85 -1.00 5.57
C PHE A 118 -8.51 -1.71 6.77
N LYS A 119 -9.67 -2.34 6.54
CA LYS A 119 -10.46 -3.10 7.53
C LYS A 119 -9.74 -4.32 8.12
N ASN A 120 -8.74 -4.87 7.42
CA ASN A 120 -7.92 -5.96 7.90
C ASN A 120 -6.66 -5.44 8.62
N TYR A 121 -6.02 -4.39 8.07
CA TYR A 121 -4.88 -3.74 8.71
C TYR A 121 -5.22 -3.20 10.10
N THR A 122 -6.37 -2.53 10.26
CA THR A 122 -6.86 -2.03 11.56
C THR A 122 -7.28 -3.13 12.56
N LYS A 123 -7.00 -4.41 12.26
CA LYS A 123 -7.23 -5.57 13.14
C LYS A 123 -5.94 -6.35 13.44
N LEU A 124 -4.80 -5.95 12.89
CA LEU A 124 -3.52 -6.55 13.22
C LEU A 124 -3.15 -6.16 14.64
N GLU A 125 -2.86 -7.15 15.50
CA GLU A 125 -2.38 -6.90 16.87
C GLU A 125 -0.99 -6.27 16.87
N ASN A 126 -0.17 -6.63 15.88
CA ASN A 126 1.17 -6.11 15.63
C ASN A 126 1.34 -5.91 14.12
N VAL A 127 1.90 -4.78 13.71
CA VAL A 127 2.19 -4.45 12.30
C VAL A 127 3.67 -4.76 12.01
N GLY A 128 3.94 -5.65 11.07
CA GLY A 128 5.30 -6.02 10.68
C GLY A 128 6.01 -5.00 9.78
N ALA A 129 7.29 -5.26 9.50
CA ALA A 129 8.05 -4.50 8.51
C ALA A 129 7.43 -4.61 7.10
N GLU A 130 6.87 -5.79 6.78
CA GLU A 130 6.32 -6.14 5.46
C GLU A 130 4.80 -5.98 5.34
N ASP A 131 4.13 -5.50 6.40
CA ASP A 131 2.70 -5.19 6.40
C ASP A 131 2.44 -3.75 5.95
N TYR A 132 1.60 -3.63 4.93
CA TYR A 132 1.14 -2.37 4.33
C TYR A 132 -0.38 -2.38 4.22
N PHE A 133 -1.00 -1.23 3.93
CA PHE A 133 -2.43 -1.19 3.61
C PHE A 133 -2.76 -0.30 2.43
N CYS A 134 -3.83 -0.67 1.73
CA CYS A 134 -4.41 0.11 0.64
C CYS A 134 -5.90 0.37 0.92
N ARG A 135 -6.33 1.61 0.67
CA ARG A 135 -7.74 2.02 0.71
C ARG A 135 -8.17 2.91 -0.48
N PHE A 136 -7.24 3.25 -1.36
CA PHE A 136 -7.46 4.05 -2.54
C PHE A 136 -6.83 3.42 -3.77
N GLU A 137 -7.53 3.46 -4.91
CA GLU A 137 -6.88 3.42 -6.21
C GLU A 137 -6.46 4.84 -6.63
N TYR A 138 -5.39 4.96 -7.41
CA TYR A 138 -4.77 6.24 -7.80
C TYR A 138 -4.55 6.29 -9.31
N LYS A 139 -4.91 7.41 -9.95
CA LYS A 139 -4.64 7.67 -11.37
C LYS A 139 -3.35 8.45 -11.51
N ALA A 140 -2.26 7.77 -11.85
CA ALA A 140 -0.92 8.34 -11.90
C ALA A 140 -0.80 9.48 -12.92
N ALA A 141 -1.61 9.47 -13.98
CA ALA A 141 -1.63 10.51 -15.01
C ALA A 141 -2.46 11.76 -14.64
N THR A 142 -3.37 11.70 -13.66
CA THR A 142 -4.29 12.81 -13.33
C THR A 142 -4.30 13.21 -11.86
N GLY A 143 -3.59 12.49 -10.99
CA GLY A 143 -3.58 12.74 -9.55
C GLY A 143 -4.88 12.38 -8.83
N ALA A 144 -5.86 11.77 -9.51
CA ALA A 144 -7.18 11.49 -8.97
C ALA A 144 -7.21 10.18 -8.15
N PHE A 145 -8.06 10.14 -7.14
CA PHE A 145 -8.20 9.01 -6.20
C PHE A 145 -9.59 8.36 -6.32
N THR A 146 -9.68 7.08 -5.99
CA THR A 146 -10.95 6.34 -5.94
C THR A 146 -10.99 5.49 -4.65
N PRO A 147 -12.06 5.56 -3.83
CA PRO A 147 -13.24 6.40 -3.98
C PRO A 147 -12.96 7.89 -3.80
N ASP A 148 -13.82 8.75 -4.40
CA ASP A 148 -13.89 10.19 -4.14
C ASP A 148 -14.38 10.50 -2.72
N ARG A 149 -15.11 9.57 -2.10
CA ARG A 149 -15.75 9.73 -0.79
C ARG A 149 -15.17 8.80 0.26
N VAL A 150 -14.96 9.36 1.44
CA VAL A 150 -14.38 8.67 2.59
C VAL A 150 -15.17 9.02 3.84
N ALA A 151 -15.23 8.08 4.77
CA ALA A 151 -15.74 8.34 6.11
C ALA A 151 -14.76 9.24 6.86
N VAL A 152 -15.23 10.42 7.26
CA VAL A 152 -14.49 11.38 8.08
C VAL A 152 -14.98 11.33 9.53
N TYR A 153 -14.06 11.63 10.44
CA TYR A 153 -14.24 11.53 11.89
C TYR A 153 -13.71 12.78 12.59
N CYS A 154 -14.15 12.98 13.84
CA CYS A 154 -13.77 14.11 14.70
C CYS A 154 -14.23 15.48 14.15
N LYS A 155 -14.17 16.50 15.01
CA LYS A 155 -14.41 17.92 14.65
C LYS A 155 -13.41 18.49 13.63
N CYS A 156 -12.38 17.74 13.24
CA CYS A 156 -11.46 18.12 12.17
C CYS A 156 -11.88 17.61 10.78
N GLU A 157 -12.97 16.83 10.68
CA GLU A 157 -13.50 16.28 9.42
C GLU A 157 -12.42 15.58 8.57
N MET A 158 -11.55 14.79 9.21
CA MET A 158 -10.45 14.06 8.57
C MET A 158 -10.75 12.55 8.47
N PRO A 159 -10.26 11.87 7.42
CA PRO A 159 -10.18 10.40 7.41
C PRO A 159 -9.33 9.87 8.58
N TYR A 160 -9.65 8.66 9.05
CA TYR A 160 -8.89 8.01 10.13
C TYR A 160 -7.47 7.62 9.67
N ASN A 161 -6.43 8.12 10.35
CA ASN A 161 -5.07 7.59 10.24
C ASN A 161 -4.91 6.44 11.24
N PRO A 162 -4.60 5.21 10.80
CA PRO A 162 -4.54 4.04 11.70
C PRO A 162 -3.36 4.07 12.68
N ASP A 163 -2.39 4.97 12.50
CA ASP A 163 -1.27 5.17 13.42
C ASP A 163 -1.61 6.18 14.54
N ASP A 164 -2.64 7.02 14.35
CA ASP A 164 -3.12 8.00 15.33
C ASP A 164 -4.10 7.31 16.30
N LEU A 165 -3.81 7.33 17.61
CA LEU A 165 -4.76 6.82 18.61
C LEU A 165 -6.04 7.67 18.61
N MET A 166 -7.10 7.18 17.99
CA MET A 166 -8.43 7.74 18.18
C MET A 166 -9.02 7.25 19.50
N VAL A 167 -9.36 8.19 20.37
CA VAL A 167 -10.20 7.93 21.54
C VAL A 167 -11.61 8.44 21.18
N GLN A 168 -12.63 7.75 21.63
CA GLN A 168 -13.69 7.20 20.82
C GLN A 168 -15.16 7.78 20.64
N CYS A 169 -16.09 8.60 21.29
CA CYS A 169 -16.53 9.37 22.54
C CYS A 169 -17.87 9.02 23.26
N ASP A 170 -17.95 9.09 24.60
CA ASP A 170 -18.92 8.30 25.41
C ASP A 170 -20.34 8.86 25.43
N GLY A 171 -20.47 10.19 25.50
CA GLY A 171 -21.77 10.86 25.56
C GLY A 171 -22.38 10.97 24.16
N CYS A 172 -21.78 11.79 23.31
CA CYS A 172 -22.27 12.09 21.97
C CYS A 172 -22.12 10.94 20.95
N LYS A 173 -21.34 9.91 21.29
CA LYS A 173 -20.89 8.88 20.35
C LYS A 173 -20.19 9.56 19.14
N ASP A 174 -18.96 10.09 19.28
CA ASP A 174 -18.12 10.57 18.16
C ASP A 174 -16.58 10.37 18.38
N TRP A 175 -15.80 9.83 17.42
CA TRP A 175 -14.35 9.57 17.64
C TRP A 175 -13.51 10.83 17.48
N LEU A 176 -12.49 10.97 18.34
CA LEU A 176 -11.59 12.11 18.46
C LEU A 176 -10.13 11.63 18.38
N VAL A 177 -9.35 12.19 17.45
CA VAL A 177 -7.90 11.94 17.40
C VAL A 177 -7.23 12.50 18.67
N CYS A 178 -6.48 11.68 19.40
CA CYS A 178 -5.95 12.03 20.72
C CYS A 178 -4.68 12.91 20.64
N LYS A 179 -4.74 14.05 19.95
CA LYS A 179 -3.62 14.99 19.83
C LYS A 179 -3.39 15.78 21.12
N GLY A 180 -2.73 15.13 22.09
CA GLY A 180 -1.93 15.78 23.14
C GLY A 180 -2.66 16.55 24.25
N LYS A 181 -3.99 16.52 24.34
CA LYS A 181 -4.69 17.18 25.46
C LYS A 181 -4.50 16.39 26.77
N ARG A 182 -4.12 17.10 27.85
CA ARG A 182 -3.86 16.55 29.18
C ARG A 182 -5.02 15.65 29.66
N ARG A 183 -4.67 14.53 30.29
CA ARG A 183 -5.63 13.63 30.97
C ARG A 183 -6.48 14.41 31.98
N ASN A 184 -7.76 14.59 31.68
CA ASN A 184 -8.79 14.89 32.66
C ASN A 184 -10.09 14.20 32.21
N SER A 185 -10.87 13.70 33.18
CA SER A 185 -12.01 12.78 32.98
C SER A 185 -11.68 11.58 32.06
N GLY A 186 -11.18 10.49 32.65
CA GLY A 186 -11.12 9.20 31.95
C GLY A 186 -12.53 8.62 31.77
N ARG A 187 -12.94 8.41 30.52
CA ARG A 187 -14.06 7.54 30.13
C ARG A 187 -13.66 6.69 28.93
N ARG A 188 -14.45 5.64 28.64
CA ARG A 188 -14.50 5.06 27.29
C ARG A 188 -15.38 5.94 26.43
N VAL A 189 -15.32 5.71 25.15
CA VAL A 189 -15.49 6.74 24.15
C VAL A 189 -16.16 5.87 22.97
N CYS A 190 -17.21 6.24 22.17
CA CYS A 190 -17.89 5.47 21.06
C CYS A 190 -18.41 6.36 19.85
N MET A 191 -19.01 5.88 18.73
CA MET A 191 -18.90 6.44 17.32
C MET A 191 -20.00 7.34 16.65
N HIS A 192 -19.59 8.33 15.81
CA HIS A 192 -20.36 9.06 14.73
C HIS A 192 -19.54 9.02 13.43
N MET A 193 -20.19 8.98 12.26
CA MET A 193 -19.52 8.69 10.97
C MET A 193 -20.17 9.46 9.81
N GLN A 194 -19.52 10.52 9.32
CA GLN A 194 -19.99 11.25 8.14
C GLN A 194 -19.28 10.76 6.88
N ASN A 195 -20.04 10.37 5.85
CA ASN A 195 -19.49 9.95 4.56
C ASN A 195 -19.48 11.16 3.62
N ARG A 196 -18.31 11.73 3.33
CA ARG A 196 -18.18 12.93 2.47
C ARG A 196 -17.20 12.71 1.33
N SER A 197 -17.42 13.40 0.23
CA SER A 197 -16.40 13.59 -0.82
C SER A 197 -15.23 14.37 -0.24
N MET A 198 -14.00 13.86 -0.43
CA MET A 198 -12.81 14.68 -0.24
C MET A 198 -12.79 15.75 -1.34
N THR A 199 -12.56 17.02 -1.00
CA THR A 199 -12.44 18.08 -2.01
C THR A 199 -11.15 17.92 -2.82
N ASP A 200 -11.06 18.49 -4.03
CA ASP A 200 -9.81 18.47 -4.80
C ASP A 200 -8.62 19.10 -4.05
N GLU A 201 -8.88 20.01 -3.10
CA GLU A 201 -7.86 20.54 -2.19
C GLU A 201 -7.39 19.49 -1.17
N GLN A 202 -8.32 18.67 -0.65
CA GLN A 202 -8.05 17.52 0.23
C GLN A 202 -7.47 16.30 -0.51
N VAL A 203 -7.57 16.24 -1.84
CA VAL A 203 -7.03 15.14 -2.69
C VAL A 203 -5.75 15.57 -3.42
N VAL A 204 -5.87 16.48 -4.39
CA VAL A 204 -4.85 16.81 -5.40
C VAL A 204 -3.79 17.79 -4.86
N GLY A 205 -4.17 18.67 -3.94
CA GLY A 205 -3.22 19.53 -3.20
C GLY A 205 -2.92 20.83 -3.94
N THR A 206 -3.76 21.84 -3.71
CA THR A 206 -3.64 23.16 -4.31
C THR A 206 -2.38 23.89 -3.84
N ARG A 207 -1.35 23.94 -4.69
CA ARG A 207 -0.23 24.90 -4.58
C ARG A 207 -0.73 26.32 -4.87
N GLY A 208 -1.49 26.87 -3.93
CA GLY A 208 -2.18 28.16 -4.05
C GLY A 208 -1.35 29.34 -3.55
N LYS A 209 -0.59 29.96 -4.47
CA LYS A 209 -0.06 31.34 -4.38
C LYS A 209 0.84 31.69 -3.17
N ARG A 210 2.14 31.82 -3.43
CA ARG A 210 2.73 33.16 -3.65
C ARG A 210 3.62 33.11 -4.88
#